data_AF-A0A1V4W0D2-F1
#
_entry.id   AF-A0A1V4W0D2-F1
#
_cell.length_a   1.000
_cell.length_b   1.000
_cell.length_c   1.000
_cell.angle_alpha   90.00
_cell.angle_beta   90.00
_cell.angle_gamma   90.00
#
_symmetry.space_group_name_H-M   'P 1'
#
loop_
_entity.id
_entity.type
_entity.pdbx_description
1 polymer ?
#
loop_
_entity_poly.entity_id
_entity_poly.type
_entity_poly.pdbx_seq_one_letter_code
_entity_poly.pdbx_strand_id
1 'polypeptide(L)'
;MKEQMGMMGGMMGGMNPMEMMQKMSGMGMKMMDQMGKEFNPMEMCRKMTESVTKAAEMGSYATPEVRALFEDWVGEVEKEILTFVEAEGEVQTKDIAEKLKINEGSVIFFISRLAQLGKIKIKGIVIGENKGEANTNNVVQSMEKASSASRQENSSC
;
A
#
# COMPACT_ATOMS: atom_id res chain seq x y z
N MET A 1 -52.66 20.92 -27.24
CA MET A 1 -51.41 21.34 -27.93
C MET A 1 -51.24 22.88 -27.94
N LYS A 2 -51.38 23.55 -26.78
CA LYS A 2 -51.02 24.97 -26.62
C LYS A 2 -50.16 25.22 -25.36
N GLU A 3 -50.24 24.34 -24.36
CA GLU A 3 -49.40 24.42 -23.16
C GLU A 3 -47.99 23.83 -23.34
N GLN A 4 -47.78 22.87 -24.25
CA GLN A 4 -46.43 22.32 -24.49
C GLN A 4 -45.56 23.17 -25.45
N MET A 5 -46.11 24.25 -26.03
CA MET A 5 -45.32 25.18 -26.84
C MET A 5 -44.91 26.46 -26.07
N GLY A 6 -45.40 26.65 -24.84
CA GLY A 6 -44.97 27.75 -23.97
C GLY A 6 -43.69 27.46 -23.19
N MET A 7 -43.37 26.18 -22.95
CA MET A 7 -42.21 25.77 -22.16
C MET A 7 -40.91 25.60 -22.97
N MET A 8 -40.95 25.76 -24.29
CA MET A 8 -39.75 25.68 -25.14
C MET A 8 -39.23 27.04 -25.62
N GLY A 9 -39.96 28.14 -25.32
CA GLY A 9 -39.52 29.52 -25.61
C GLY A 9 -38.73 30.18 -24.47
N GLY A 10 -38.74 29.58 -23.27
CA GLY A 10 -38.13 30.16 -22.06
C GLY A 10 -36.66 29.81 -21.83
N MET A 11 -36.05 28.95 -22.65
CA MET A 11 -34.66 28.48 -22.45
C MET A 11 -33.69 28.90 -23.58
N MET A 12 -34.09 29.81 -24.48
CA MET A 12 -33.21 30.34 -25.54
C MET A 12 -33.30 31.86 -25.74
N GLY A 13 -33.87 32.59 -24.78
CA GLY A 13 -33.92 34.05 -24.81
C GLY A 13 -33.41 34.61 -23.49
N GLY A 14 -32.15 35.05 -23.46
CA GLY A 14 -31.64 35.79 -22.30
C GLY A 14 -30.22 35.48 -21.85
N MET A 15 -29.32 35.06 -22.74
CA MET A 15 -27.90 35.28 -22.46
C MET A 15 -27.43 36.46 -23.29
N ASN A 16 -27.18 37.58 -22.60
CA ASN A 16 -26.59 38.74 -23.23
C ASN A 16 -25.19 38.36 -23.76
N PRO A 17 -24.73 38.90 -24.90
CA PRO A 17 -23.38 38.61 -25.44
C PRO A 17 -22.27 38.82 -24.40
N MET A 18 -22.47 39.76 -23.48
CA MET A 18 -21.58 40.05 -22.36
C MET A 18 -21.55 38.92 -21.30
N GLU A 19 -22.67 38.26 -20.99
CA GLU A 19 -22.71 37.10 -20.07
C GLU A 19 -22.03 35.88 -20.69
N MET A 20 -22.15 35.67 -22.00
CA MET A 20 -21.48 34.58 -22.70
C MET A 20 -19.96 34.78 -22.71
N MET A 21 -19.50 36.03 -22.93
CA MET A 21 -18.09 36.42 -22.85
C MET A 21 -17.56 36.31 -21.40
N GLN A 22 -18.35 36.69 -20.40
CA GLN A 22 -18.00 36.54 -18.98
C GLN A 22 -17.90 35.07 -18.57
N LYS A 23 -18.79 34.21 -19.08
CA LYS A 23 -18.77 32.77 -18.81
C LYS A 23 -17.60 32.07 -19.50
N MET A 24 -17.26 32.45 -20.74
CA MET A 24 -16.04 31.97 -21.41
C MET A 24 -14.76 32.47 -20.71
N SER A 25 -14.72 33.74 -20.31
CA SER A 25 -13.59 34.30 -19.56
C SER A 25 -13.41 33.62 -18.20
N GLY A 26 -14.51 33.36 -17.49
CA GLY A 26 -14.48 32.66 -16.19
C GLY A 26 -14.11 31.18 -16.30
N MET A 27 -14.46 30.52 -17.41
CA MET A 27 -14.10 29.13 -17.67
C MET A 27 -12.64 28.99 -18.14
N GLY A 28 -12.14 29.95 -18.93
CA GLY A 28 -10.71 30.05 -19.28
C GLY A 28 -9.82 30.32 -18.07
N MET A 29 -10.27 31.18 -17.15
CA MET A 29 -9.55 31.47 -15.90
C MET A 29 -9.60 30.29 -14.92
N LYS A 30 -10.69 29.52 -14.88
CA LYS A 30 -10.78 28.27 -14.10
C LYS A 30 -9.92 27.14 -14.69
N MET A 31 -9.84 27.00 -16.01
CA MET A 31 -8.90 26.05 -16.63
C MET A 31 -7.44 26.44 -16.38
N MET A 32 -7.13 27.74 -16.41
CA MET A 32 -5.80 28.25 -16.08
C MET A 32 -5.46 28.04 -14.58
N ASP A 33 -6.43 28.22 -13.68
CA ASP A 33 -6.28 27.97 -12.24
C ASP A 33 -6.21 26.47 -11.91
N GLN A 34 -6.94 25.61 -12.64
CA GLN A 34 -6.86 24.15 -12.49
C GLN A 34 -5.57 23.55 -13.08
N MET A 35 -5.05 24.07 -14.20
CA MET A 35 -3.74 23.66 -14.71
C MET A 35 -2.57 24.17 -13.85
N GLY A 36 -2.76 25.28 -13.12
CA GLY A 36 -1.71 25.88 -12.29
C GLY A 36 -1.56 25.27 -10.89
N LYS A 37 -2.56 24.52 -10.40
CA LYS A 37 -2.59 24.01 -9.02
C LYS A 37 -2.08 22.58 -8.82
N GLU A 38 -1.96 21.76 -9.87
CA GLU A 38 -1.56 20.35 -9.73
C GLU A 38 -0.23 19.96 -10.38
N PHE A 39 0.28 20.72 -11.35
CA PHE A 39 1.59 20.46 -11.96
C PHE A 39 2.41 21.74 -12.00
N ASN A 40 3.25 21.92 -10.98
CA ASN A 40 4.23 23.00 -10.97
C ASN A 40 5.60 22.42 -11.39
N PRO A 41 6.08 22.67 -12.63
CA PRO A 41 7.32 22.08 -13.14
C PRO A 41 8.54 22.42 -12.29
N MET A 42 8.53 23.59 -11.64
CA MET A 42 9.59 23.99 -10.72
C MET A 42 9.57 23.17 -9.43
N GLU A 43 8.38 22.87 -8.88
CA GLU A 43 8.26 22.03 -7.68
C GLU A 43 8.66 20.57 -7.98
N MET A 44 8.31 20.05 -9.15
CA MET A 44 8.75 18.73 -9.61
C MET A 44 10.27 18.67 -9.79
N CYS A 45 10.85 19.67 -10.47
CA CYS A 45 12.29 19.79 -10.64
C CYS A 45 13.01 19.91 -9.30
N ARG A 46 12.43 20.66 -8.35
CA ARG A 46 12.95 20.78 -6.99
C ARG A 46 12.94 19.44 -6.26
N LYS A 47 11.82 18.72 -6.26
CA LYS A 47 11.69 17.39 -5.62
C LYS A 47 12.64 16.36 -6.24
N MET A 48 12.79 16.38 -7.57
CA MET A 48 13.72 15.50 -8.28
C MET A 48 15.17 15.82 -7.92
N THR A 49 15.53 17.10 -7.93
CA THR A 49 16.88 17.56 -7.56
C THR A 49 17.18 17.24 -6.10
N GLU A 50 16.24 17.50 -5.18
CA GLU A 50 16.36 17.13 -3.77
C GLU A 50 16.59 15.62 -3.59
N SER A 51 15.86 14.78 -4.34
CA SER A 51 16.02 13.33 -4.28
C SER A 51 17.38 12.87 -4.82
N VAL A 52 17.85 13.48 -5.92
CA VAL A 52 19.18 13.20 -6.50
C VAL A 52 20.29 13.67 -5.56
N THR A 53 20.19 14.87 -5.00
CA THR A 53 21.15 15.40 -4.04
C THR A 53 21.20 14.53 -2.80
N LYS A 54 20.06 14.14 -2.23
CA LYS A 54 20.01 13.23 -1.08
C LYS A 54 20.63 11.86 -1.40
N ALA A 55 20.38 11.31 -2.59
CA ALA A 55 21.01 10.08 -3.04
C ALA A 55 22.53 10.23 -3.22
N ALA A 56 22.99 11.34 -3.78
CA ALA A 56 24.41 11.65 -3.96
C ALA A 56 25.13 11.86 -2.63
N GLU A 57 24.51 12.58 -1.68
CA GLU A 57 25.02 12.77 -0.32
C GLU A 57 25.15 11.41 0.39
N MET A 58 24.10 10.59 0.39
CA MET A 58 24.16 9.23 0.96
C MET A 58 25.24 8.36 0.28
N GLY A 59 25.37 8.47 -1.03
CA GLY A 59 26.41 7.77 -1.81
C GLY A 59 27.82 8.27 -1.53
N SER A 60 27.99 9.55 -1.17
CA SER A 60 29.29 10.17 -0.90
C SER A 60 29.94 9.64 0.39
N TYR A 61 29.13 9.21 1.37
CA TYR A 61 29.62 8.56 2.58
C TYR A 61 30.04 7.10 2.35
N ALA A 62 29.57 6.48 1.27
CA ALA A 62 29.90 5.10 0.92
C ALA A 62 31.20 5.06 0.10
N THR A 63 32.34 5.32 0.77
CA THR A 63 33.66 5.09 0.18
C THR A 63 33.78 3.61 -0.25
N PRO A 64 34.69 3.27 -1.20
CA PRO A 64 34.86 1.89 -1.66
C PRO A 64 35.04 0.88 -0.52
N GLU A 65 35.75 1.27 0.54
CA GLU A 65 36.01 0.44 1.72
C GLU A 65 34.73 0.20 2.53
N VAL A 66 33.92 1.23 2.75
CA VAL A 66 32.63 1.10 3.46
C VAL A 66 31.65 0.26 2.64
N ARG A 67 31.67 0.41 1.32
CA ARG A 67 30.85 -0.42 0.41
C ARG A 67 31.25 -1.90 0.49
N ALA A 68 32.55 -2.20 0.52
CA ALA A 68 33.05 -3.56 0.69
C ALA A 68 32.58 -4.19 2.01
N LEU A 69 32.63 -3.44 3.12
CA LEU A 69 32.10 -3.92 4.41
C LEU A 69 30.60 -4.24 4.35
N PHE A 70 29.82 -3.42 3.63
CA PHE A 70 28.40 -3.69 3.43
C PHE A 70 28.19 -4.95 2.57
N GLU A 71 28.98 -5.15 1.52
CA GLU A 71 28.92 -6.35 0.67
C GLU A 71 29.30 -7.62 1.46
N ASP A 72 30.34 -7.56 2.29
CA ASP A 72 30.72 -8.66 3.17
C ASP A 72 29.61 -8.99 4.17
N TRP A 73 29.03 -7.97 4.81
CA TRP A 73 27.89 -8.15 5.71
C TRP A 73 26.68 -8.77 5.00
N VAL A 74 26.33 -8.29 3.80
CA VAL A 74 25.29 -8.89 2.97
C VAL A 74 25.59 -10.36 2.67
N GLY A 75 26.85 -10.69 2.37
CA GLY A 75 27.29 -12.07 2.16
C GLY A 75 27.12 -12.95 3.38
N GLU A 76 27.42 -12.46 4.58
CA GLU A 76 27.20 -13.19 5.84
C GLU A 76 25.71 -13.43 6.11
N VAL A 77 24.87 -12.41 5.90
CA VAL A 77 23.40 -12.56 6.03
C VAL A 77 22.87 -13.59 5.05
N GLU A 78 23.33 -13.58 3.79
CA GLU A 78 22.95 -14.58 2.80
C GLU A 78 23.34 -16.01 3.23
N LYS A 79 24.55 -16.19 3.78
CA LYS A 79 25.01 -17.50 4.27
C LYS A 79 24.18 -18.00 5.44
N GLU A 80 23.84 -17.11 6.39
CA GLU A 80 23.03 -17.48 7.54
C GLU A 80 21.60 -17.88 7.12
N ILE A 81 21.00 -17.16 6.16
CA ILE A 81 19.70 -17.52 5.57
C ILE A 81 19.77 -18.92 4.94
N LEU A 82 20.79 -19.18 4.12
CA LEU A 82 20.94 -20.49 3.45
C LEU A 82 21.12 -21.62 4.46
N THR A 83 21.96 -21.41 5.47
CA THR A 83 22.19 -22.40 6.55
C THR A 83 20.89 -22.71 7.30
N PHE A 84 20.08 -21.67 7.56
CA PHE A 84 18.79 -21.84 8.23
C PHE A 84 17.76 -22.57 7.37
N VAL A 85 17.69 -22.25 6.08
CA VAL A 85 16.82 -22.94 5.11
C VAL A 85 17.24 -24.39 4.92
N GLU A 86 18.54 -24.69 4.89
CA GLU A 86 19.05 -26.06 4.80
C GLU A 86 18.72 -26.90 6.04
N ALA A 87 18.71 -26.31 7.22
CA ALA A 87 18.41 -26.99 8.48
C ALA A 87 16.92 -27.31 8.65
N GLU A 88 16.02 -26.36 8.34
CA GLU A 88 14.57 -26.47 8.54
C GLU A 88 13.82 -26.94 7.27
N GLY A 89 14.46 -26.84 6.11
CA GLY A 89 13.90 -27.18 4.80
C GLY A 89 12.98 -26.10 4.24
N GLU A 90 11.75 -26.01 4.75
CA GLU A 90 10.75 -25.02 4.30
C GLU A 90 10.45 -24.04 5.41
N VAL A 91 10.78 -22.76 5.19
CA VAL A 91 10.78 -21.70 6.20
C VAL A 91 10.02 -20.48 5.72
N GLN A 92 9.33 -19.80 6.63
CA GLN A 92 8.60 -18.58 6.31
C GLN A 92 9.49 -17.35 6.49
N THR A 93 9.13 -16.26 5.80
CA THR A 93 9.84 -14.96 5.90
C THR A 93 9.92 -14.45 7.34
N LYS A 94 8.88 -14.71 8.14
CA LYS A 94 8.80 -14.28 9.53
C LYS A 94 9.83 -14.99 10.42
N ASP A 95 10.02 -16.29 10.23
CA ASP A 95 10.98 -17.08 11.02
C ASP A 95 12.42 -16.58 10.78
N ILE A 96 12.72 -16.28 9.52
CA ILE A 96 14.00 -15.72 9.09
C ILE A 96 14.21 -14.32 9.69
N ALA A 97 13.17 -13.47 9.69
CA ALA A 97 13.22 -12.13 10.27
C ALA A 97 13.49 -12.18 11.79
N GLU A 98 12.81 -13.08 12.50
CA GLU A 98 12.98 -13.27 13.94
C GLU A 98 14.37 -13.81 14.30
N LYS A 99 14.92 -14.70 13.46
CA LYS A 99 16.26 -15.28 13.62
C LYS A 99 17.36 -14.24 13.42
N LEU A 100 17.30 -13.50 12.32
CA LEU A 100 18.32 -12.51 11.91
C LEU A 100 18.13 -11.14 12.57
N LYS A 101 17.02 -10.93 13.31
CA LYS A 101 16.66 -9.65 13.93
C LYS A 101 16.61 -8.49 12.93
N ILE A 102 16.12 -8.76 11.73
CA ILE A 102 15.90 -7.77 10.67
C ILE A 102 14.42 -7.68 10.31
N ASN A 103 14.03 -6.61 9.62
CA ASN A 103 12.66 -6.42 9.16
C ASN A 103 12.29 -7.48 8.09
N GLU A 104 11.05 -7.97 8.11
CA GLU A 104 10.51 -8.89 7.09
C GLU A 104 10.67 -8.36 5.66
N GLY A 105 10.51 -7.04 5.43
CA GLY A 105 10.75 -6.43 4.13
C GLY A 105 12.19 -6.62 3.63
N SER A 106 13.16 -6.53 4.55
CA SER A 106 14.57 -6.80 4.23
C SER A 106 14.80 -8.28 3.93
N VAL A 107 14.14 -9.19 4.67
CA VAL A 107 14.18 -10.63 4.40
C VAL A 107 13.67 -10.94 2.99
N ILE A 108 12.54 -10.34 2.60
CA ILE A 108 11.97 -10.51 1.25
C ILE A 108 12.97 -10.07 0.18
N PHE A 109 13.70 -8.97 0.41
CA PHE A 109 14.76 -8.53 -0.49
C PHE A 109 15.87 -9.59 -0.63
N PHE A 110 16.38 -10.14 0.48
CA PHE A 110 17.42 -11.17 0.45
C PHE A 110 16.93 -12.47 -0.21
N ILE A 111 15.72 -12.94 0.10
CA ILE A 111 15.10 -14.11 -0.53
C ILE A 111 14.94 -13.90 -2.03
N SER A 112 14.46 -12.74 -2.45
CA SER A 112 14.30 -12.41 -3.88
C SER A 112 15.65 -12.45 -4.60
N ARG A 113 16.69 -11.88 -3.99
CA ARG A 113 18.06 -11.92 -4.51
C ARG A 113 18.61 -13.35 -4.59
N LEU A 114 18.46 -14.15 -3.53
CA LEU A 114 18.90 -15.56 -3.50
C LEU A 114 18.15 -16.43 -4.52
N ALA A 115 16.87 -16.15 -4.75
CA ALA A 115 16.05 -16.84 -5.76
C ALA A 115 16.51 -16.48 -7.18
N GLN A 116 16.84 -15.22 -7.45
CA GLN A 116 17.41 -14.78 -8.73
C GLN A 116 18.78 -15.43 -9.00
N LEU A 117 19.58 -15.65 -7.95
CA LEU A 117 20.84 -16.39 -8.03
C LEU A 117 20.65 -17.91 -8.15
N GLY A 118 19.41 -18.41 -8.11
CA GLY A 118 19.09 -19.84 -8.21
C GLY A 118 19.44 -20.66 -6.97
N LYS A 119 19.79 -20.02 -5.85
CA LYS A 119 20.18 -20.71 -4.60
C LYS A 119 18.98 -21.23 -3.82
N ILE A 120 17.81 -20.60 -3.96
CA ILE A 120 16.57 -21.01 -3.29
C ILE A 120 15.39 -21.00 -4.27
N LYS A 121 14.35 -21.76 -3.96
CA LYS A 121 13.10 -21.81 -4.73
C LYS A 121 11.94 -21.31 -3.88
N ILE A 122 11.20 -20.34 -4.39
CA ILE A 122 10.00 -19.81 -3.73
C ILE A 122 8.82 -20.70 -4.12
N LYS A 123 8.19 -21.35 -3.13
CA LYS A 123 7.03 -22.24 -3.36
C LYS A 123 5.67 -21.59 -3.10
N GLY A 124 5.61 -20.49 -2.35
CA GLY A 124 4.34 -19.91 -1.90
C GLY A 124 4.20 -18.43 -2.20
N ILE A 125 3.12 -18.07 -2.89
CA ILE A 125 2.56 -16.71 -2.96
C ILE A 125 1.04 -16.88 -2.85
N VAL A 126 0.45 -16.33 -1.80
CA VAL A 126 -1.00 -16.40 -1.53
C VAL A 126 -1.59 -15.00 -1.62
N ILE A 127 -2.83 -14.90 -2.11
CA ILE A 127 -3.57 -13.63 -2.11
C ILE A 127 -3.96 -13.33 -0.66
N GLY A 128 -3.49 -12.21 -0.12
CA GLY A 128 -3.88 -11.76 1.23
C GLY A 128 -5.32 -11.26 1.23
N GLU A 129 -6.15 -11.80 2.13
CA GLU A 129 -7.40 -11.14 2.52
C GLU A 129 -7.03 -9.86 3.29
N ASN A 130 -7.23 -8.70 2.68
CA ASN A 130 -7.25 -7.45 3.43
C ASN A 130 -8.38 -7.56 4.45
N LYS A 131 -8.05 -7.89 5.71
CA LYS A 131 -8.94 -7.67 6.85
C LYS A 131 -9.10 -6.17 7.03
N GLY A 132 -9.94 -5.57 6.19
CA GLY A 132 -10.63 -4.35 6.54
C GLY A 132 -11.46 -4.66 7.78
N GLU A 133 -11.09 -4.06 8.90
CA GLU A 133 -11.97 -3.95 10.07
C GLU A 133 -13.26 -3.24 9.66
N ALA A 134 -14.28 -4.03 9.30
CA ALA A 134 -15.67 -3.63 9.36
C ALA A 134 -16.31 -4.47 10.45
N ASN A 135 -16.05 -4.09 11.71
CA ASN A 135 -16.87 -4.55 12.83
C ASN A 135 -18.23 -3.88 12.72
N THR A 136 -19.16 -4.50 12.00
CA THR A 136 -20.59 -4.26 12.14
C THR A 136 -21.24 -5.51 12.71
N ASN A 137 -21.58 -5.38 13.98
CA ASN A 137 -22.41 -6.23 14.83
C ASN A 137 -23.50 -7.08 14.15
N ASN A 138 -23.84 -8.12 14.91
CA ASN A 138 -25.06 -8.95 14.93
C ASN A 138 -25.02 -10.19 14.01
N VAL A 139 -25.35 -11.40 14.48
CA VAL A 139 -26.60 -11.74 15.17
C VAL A 139 -26.41 -12.89 16.18
N VAL A 140 -26.85 -12.64 17.41
CA VAL A 140 -27.67 -13.53 18.26
C VAL A 140 -27.74 -15.01 17.85
N GLN A 141 -26.97 -15.88 18.50
CA GLN A 141 -27.36 -17.27 18.82
C GLN A 141 -26.18 -18.02 19.48
N SER A 142 -26.14 -18.06 20.81
CA SER A 142 -25.56 -19.18 21.60
C SER A 142 -25.82 -19.01 23.11
N MET A 143 -26.93 -18.37 23.49
CA MET A 143 -27.34 -18.22 24.89
C MET A 143 -28.27 -19.35 25.39
N GLU A 144 -28.22 -20.54 24.76
CA GLU A 144 -29.16 -21.64 25.06
C GLU A 144 -28.49 -22.99 25.38
N LYS A 145 -27.26 -22.99 25.94
CA LYS A 145 -26.65 -24.21 26.51
C LYS A 145 -26.14 -24.08 27.95
N ALA A 146 -26.62 -23.08 28.70
CA ALA A 146 -26.37 -22.96 30.14
C ALA A 146 -27.56 -23.43 31.01
N SER A 147 -28.55 -24.13 30.44
CA SER A 147 -29.74 -24.64 31.14
C SER A 147 -29.78 -26.17 31.31
N SER A 148 -28.65 -26.87 31.16
CA SER A 148 -28.56 -28.32 31.38
C SER A 148 -27.51 -28.73 32.42
N ALA A 149 -26.94 -27.77 33.17
CA ALA A 149 -26.01 -28.02 34.27
C ALA A 149 -26.68 -27.90 35.65
N SER A 150 -27.77 -28.66 35.86
CA SER A 150 -28.22 -29.03 37.21
C SER A 150 -29.20 -30.19 37.14
N ARG A 151 -28.70 -31.43 37.30
CA ARG A 151 -29.40 -32.65 37.75
C ARG A 151 -28.76 -33.87 37.08
N GLN A 152 -27.77 -34.48 37.72
CA GLN A 152 -27.55 -35.93 37.78
C GLN A 152 -26.17 -36.26 38.36
N GLU A 153 -25.88 -35.83 39.60
CA GLU A 153 -24.97 -36.57 40.49
C GLU A 153 -25.51 -36.41 41.92
N ASN A 154 -26.71 -36.95 42.14
CA ASN A 154 -27.23 -37.26 43.46
C ASN A 154 -28.30 -38.35 43.29
N SER A 155 -28.08 -39.51 43.92
CA SER A 155 -28.88 -40.75 43.87
C SER A 155 -28.61 -41.58 42.60
N SER A 156 -28.23 -42.86 42.63
CA SER A 156 -28.52 -43.90 43.62
C SER A 156 -27.63 -45.14 43.40
N CYS A 157 -27.54 -45.95 44.46
CA CYS A 157 -27.11 -47.35 44.56
C CYS A 157 -25.62 -47.66 44.62
#